data_AF-A0A2T1GKD6-F1
#
_entry.id   AF-A0A2T1GKD6-F1
#
_cell.length_a   1.000
_cell.length_b   1.000
_cell.length_c   1.000
_cell.angle_alpha   90.00
_cell.angle_beta   90.00
_cell.angle_gamma   90.00
#
_symmetry.space_group_name_H-M   'P 1'
#
loop_
_entity.id
_entity.type
_entity.pdbx_description
1 polymer ?
#
loop_
_entity_poly.entity_id
_entity_poly.type
_entity_poly.pdbx_seq_one_letter_code
_entity_poly.pdbx_strand_id
1 'polypeptide(L)' 'MIFQEIVDSIRVLSVREQDSLIELIHQQRKQQRGNDLWSDLQKFRNTLEQEKIFYDEDDFSNLRERTSGREVNLST' A
#
# COMPACT_ATOMS: atom_id res chain seq x y z
N MET A 1 8.48 -17.22 27.45
CA MET A 1 7.18 -17.90 27.52
C MET A 1 6.10 -16.83 27.45
N ILE A 2 5.63 -16.47 26.25
CA ILE A 2 4.69 -15.35 26.04
C ILE A 2 3.61 -15.75 25.02
N PHE A 3 4.01 -16.51 23.99
CA PHE A 3 3.09 -16.95 22.95
C PHE A 3 1.98 -17.88 23.45
N GLN A 4 2.31 -18.84 24.33
CA GLN A 4 1.34 -19.80 24.83
C GLN A 4 0.24 -19.13 25.68
N GLU A 5 0.61 -18.14 26.49
CA GLU A 5 -0.34 -17.37 27.32
C GLU A 5 -1.31 -16.54 26.45
N ILE A 6 -0.83 -16.00 25.33
CA ILE A 6 -1.68 -15.30 24.35
C ILE A 6 -2.67 -16.27 23.70
N VAL A 7 -2.22 -17.47 23.31
CA VAL A 7 -3.08 -18.50 22.72
C VAL A 7 -4.16 -18.94 23.69
N ASP A 8 -3.80 -19.15 24.96
CA ASP A 8 -4.75 -19.56 25.99
C ASP A 8 -5.76 -18.44 26.29
N SER A 9 -5.33 -17.18 26.29
CA SER A 9 -6.21 -16.02 26.43
C SER A 9 -7.22 -15.90 25.28
N ILE A 10 -6.81 -16.19 24.05
CA ILE A 10 -7.69 -16.18 22.87
C ILE A 10 -8.73 -17.31 22.94
N ARG A 11 -8.36 -18.48 23.46
CA ARG A 11 -9.27 -19.64 23.58
C ARG A 11 -10.40 -19.43 24.58
N VAL A 12 -10.22 -18.55 25.55
CA VAL A 12 -11.25 -18.21 26.56
C VAL A 12 -12.28 -17.21 26.00
N LEU A 13 -11.96 -16.52 24.91
CA LEU A 13 -12.87 -15.58 24.27
C LEU A 13 -14.06 -16.28 23.61
N SER A 14 -15.19 -15.58 23.55
CA SER A 14 -16.34 -16.04 22.78
C SER A 14 -16.04 -16.05 21.28
N VAL A 15 -16.79 -16.84 20.51
CA VAL A 15 -16.62 -16.92 19.05
C VAL A 15 -16.69 -15.54 18.38
N ARG A 16 -17.59 -14.67 18.84
CA ARG A 16 -17.71 -13.30 18.31
C ARG A 16 -16.49 -12.42 18.58
N GLU A 17 -15.88 -12.57 19.75
CA GLU A 17 -14.68 -11.83 20.12
C GLU A 17 -13.46 -12.35 19.35
N GLN A 18 -13.39 -13.66 19.10
CA GLN A 18 -12.37 -14.25 18.23
C GLN A 18 -12.49 -13.74 16.80
N ASP A 19 -13.71 -13.72 16.23
CA ASP A 19 -13.96 -13.18 14.89
C ASP A 19 -13.56 -11.69 14.80
N SER A 20 -13.92 -10.89 15.81
CA SER A 20 -13.54 -9.47 15.88
C SER A 20 -12.02 -9.27 15.94
N LEU A 21 -11.30 -10.11 16.69
CA LEU A 21 -9.83 -10.07 16.75
C LEU A 21 -9.19 -10.43 15.40
N ILE A 22 -9.74 -11.42 14.70
CA ILE A 22 -9.27 -11.81 13.37
C ILE A 22 -9.43 -10.64 12.39
N GLU A 23 -10.57 -9.95 12.41
CA GLU A 23 -10.78 -8.75 11.59
C GLU A 23 -9.79 -7.63 11.91
N LEU A 24 -9.53 -7.35 13.18
CA LEU A 24 -8.55 -6.35 13.61
C LEU A 24 -7.13 -6.68 13.11
N ILE A 25 -6.71 -7.94 13.24
CA ILE A 25 -5.41 -8.40 12.74
C ILE A 25 -5.34 -8.26 11.21
N HIS A 26 -6.41 -8.57 10.49
CA HIS A 26 -6.48 -8.40 9.04
C HIS A 26 -6.35 -6.93 8.62
N GLN A 27 -7.03 -6.02 9.31
CA GLN A 27 -6.93 -4.57 9.05
C GLN A 27 -5.51 -4.07 9.31
N GLN A 28 -4.89 -4.46 10.43
CA GLN A 28 -3.53 -4.08 10.76
C GLN A 28 -2.52 -4.55 9.70
N ARG A 29 -2.67 -5.79 9.21
CA ARG A 29 -1.82 -6.32 8.12
C ARG A 29 -2.03 -5.58 6.81
N LYS A 30 -3.25 -5.16 6.49
CA LYS A 30 -3.52 -4.34 5.29
C LYS A 30 -2.83 -2.98 5.39
N GLN A 31 -2.89 -2.33 6.56
CA GLN A 31 -2.21 -1.06 6.80
C GLN A 31 -0.68 -1.20 6.76
N GLN A 32 -0.13 -2.24 7.39
CA GLN A 32 1.31 -2.53 7.33
C GLN A 32 1.77 -2.78 5.89
N ARG A 33 1.06 -3.62 5.13
CA ARG A 33 1.36 -3.83 3.70
C ARG A 33 1.32 -2.53 2.89
N GLY A 34 0.34 -1.66 3.13
CA GLY A 34 0.28 -0.35 2.48
C GLY A 34 1.49 0.54 2.80
N ASN A 35 1.92 0.53 4.07
CA ASN A 35 3.10 1.28 4.52
C ASN A 35 4.41 0.69 3.96
N ASP A 36 4.52 -0.63 3.89
CA ASP A 36 5.68 -1.32 3.31
C ASP A 36 5.80 -1.01 1.81
N LEU A 37 4.68 -1.08 1.08
CA LEU A 37 4.63 -0.71 -0.34
C LEU A 37 5.05 0.76 -0.57
N TRP A 38 4.58 1.68 0.27
CA TRP A 38 4.97 3.09 0.16
C TRP A 38 6.45 3.31 0.42
N SER A 39 6.99 2.64 1.44
CA SER A 39 8.42 2.66 1.77
C SER A 39 9.29 2.14 0.61
N ASP A 40 8.87 1.05 -0.02
CA ASP A 40 9.60 0.45 -1.13
C ASP A 40 9.50 1.30 -2.41
N LEU A 41 8.37 1.96 -2.66
CA LEU A 41 8.26 2.96 -3.74
C LEU A 41 9.18 4.16 -3.52
N GLN A 42 9.32 4.63 -2.27
CA GLN A 42 10.26 5.70 -1.94
C GLN A 42 11.71 5.29 -2.16
N LYS A 43 12.08 4.07 -1.77
CA LYS A 43 13.42 3.52 -2.05
C LYS A 43 13.68 3.41 -3.55
N PHE A 44 12.71 2.88 -4.31
CA PHE A 44 12.80 2.78 -5.76
C PHE A 44 13.03 4.15 -6.41
N ARG A 45 12.25 5.17 -6.00
CA ARG A 45 12.47 6.56 -6.44
C ARG A 45 13.89 7.05 -6.14
N ASN A 46 14.37 6.84 -4.91
CA ASN A 46 15.73 7.27 -4.53
C ASN A 46 16.81 6.56 -5.38
N THR A 47 16.62 5.28 -5.70
CA THR A 47 17.53 4.54 -6.59
C THR A 47 17.54 5.13 -8.00
N LEU A 48 16.38 5.47 -8.56
CA LEU A 48 16.30 6.12 -9.88
C LEU A 48 17.01 7.47 -9.91
N GLU A 49 16.86 8.28 -8.85
CA GLU A 49 17.56 9.57 -8.70
C GLU A 49 19.10 9.38 -8.59
N GLN A 50 19.57 8.36 -7.86
CA GLN A 50 20.99 8.03 -7.75
C GLN A 50 21.61 7.56 -9.06
N GLU A 51 20.88 6.73 -9.81
CA GLU A 51 21.30 6.21 -11.11
C GLU A 51 21.17 7.25 -12.24
N LYS A 52 20.74 8.49 -11.91
CA LYS A 52 20.50 9.58 -12.88
C LYS A 52 19.55 9.16 -14.00
N ILE A 53 18.60 8.29 -13.67
CA ILE A 53 17.53 7.92 -14.58
C ILE A 53 16.48 9.01 -14.46
N PHE A 54 16.58 9.97 -15.36
CA PHE A 54 15.59 11.03 -15.50
C PHE A 54 14.49 10.52 -16.43
N TYR A 55 13.25 10.77 -16.02
CA TYR A 55 12.08 10.56 -16.85
C TYR A 55 11.48 11.92 -17.15
N ASP A 56 11.11 12.16 -18.40
CA ASP A 56 10.36 13.34 -18.81
C ASP A 56 8.89 13.00 -19.09
N GLU A 57 8.10 14.02 -19.43
CA GLU A 57 6.69 13.84 -19.74
C GLU A 57 6.50 13.02 -21.04
N ASP A 58 7.47 13.04 -21.95
CA ASP A 58 7.43 12.32 -23.22
C ASP A 58 7.62 10.81 -23.01
N ASP A 59 8.42 10.40 -22.01
CA ASP A 59 8.62 8.99 -21.62
C ASP A 59 7.32 8.29 -21.18
N PHE A 60 6.35 9.05 -20.67
CA PHE A 60 5.05 8.54 -20.22
C PHE A 60 3.89 8.82 -21.19
N SER A 61 4.19 9.40 -22.35
CA SER A 61 3.20 9.79 -23.36
C SER A 61 2.36 8.62 -23.88
N ASN A 62 2.91 7.41 -23.86
CA ASN A 62 2.25 6.16 -24.24
C ASN A 62 1.42 5.51 -23.12
N LEU A 63 1.62 5.91 -21.86
CA LEU A 63 0.85 5.44 -20.70
C LEU A 63 -0.38 6.31 -20.45
N ARG A 64 -0.39 7.55 -20.92
CA ARG A 64 -1.59 8.39 -20.92
C ARG A 64 -2.61 7.78 -21.87
N GLU A 65 -3.75 7.33 -21.35
CA GLU A 65 -4.92 7.03 -22.18
C GLU A 65 -5.28 8.27 -22.99
N ARG A 66 -5.07 8.21 -24.31
CA ARG A 66 -5.49 9.24 -25.28
C ARG A 66 -6.98 9.11 -25.62
N THR A 67 -7.81 8.69 -24.68
CA THR A 67 -9.26 8.61 -24.92
C THR A 67 -9.80 10.04 -25.00
N SER A 68 -10.56 10.32 -26.06
CA SER A 68 -10.93 11.66 -26.55
C SER A 68 -11.79 12.53 -25.59
N GLY A 69 -11.99 12.10 -24.34
CA GLY A 69 -12.86 12.76 -23.37
C GLY A 69 -12.12 13.52 -22.26
N ARG A 70 -10.78 13.60 -22.29
CA ARG A 70 -9.98 14.17 -21.19
C ARG A 70 -9.01 15.27 -21.59
N GLU A 71 -9.20 15.90 -22.74
CA GLU A 71 -8.56 17.19 -23.02
C GLU A 71 -9.20 18.25 -22.12
N VAL A 72 -8.56 18.54 -20.98
CA VAL A 72 -8.86 19.76 -20.24
C VAL A 72 -8.34 20.90 -21.10
N ASN A 73 -9.26 21.62 -21.76
CA ASN A 73 -8.95 22.90 -22.36
C ASN A 73 -8.42 23.83 -21.27
N LEU A 74 -7.10 23.91 -21.13
CA LEU A 74 -6.45 25.00 -20.40
C LEU A 74 -6.50 26.23 -21.30
N SER A 75 -7.69 26.79 -21.46
CA SER A 75 -7.88 28.10 -22.05
C SER A 75 -7.59 29.16 -20.98
N THR A 76 -6.38 29.73 -21.05
CA THR A 76 -6.01 31.17 -20.91
C THR A 76 -4.66 31.30 -20.21
#